data_AF-A0A8J3CZK6-F1
#
_entry.id   AF-A0A8J3CZK6-F1
#
_cell.length_a   1.000
_cell.length_b   1.000
_cell.length_c   1.000
_cell.angle_alpha   90.00
_cell.angle_beta   90.00
_cell.angle_gamma   90.00
#
_symmetry.space_group_name_H-M   'P 1'
#
loop_
_entity.id
_entity.type
_entity.pdbx_description
1 polymer ?
#
loop_
_entity_poly.entity_id
_entity_poly.type
_entity_poly.pdbx_seq_one_letter_code
_entity_poly.pdbx_strand_id
1 'polypeptide(L)'
;MKKIWLILLLAAIACTSNGIEVKVEEMKNDLVRISVTNNSEIDYATMTFIIDYLDKDKRLLLSDTIPYHKQDGNFLPAKSNTFIVQKPPQGTQSVQVNIINP
;
A
#
# COMPACT_ATOMS: atom_id res chain seq x y z
N MET A 1 10.66 14.56 48.92
CA MET A 1 10.38 14.93 47.52
C MET A 1 11.16 14.00 46.60
N LYS A 2 10.56 12.89 46.15
CA LYS A 2 11.19 11.95 45.19
C LYS A 2 10.51 12.15 43.83
N LYS A 3 11.24 12.69 42.87
CA LYS A 3 10.76 12.91 41.49
C LYS A 3 10.73 11.56 40.79
N ILE A 4 9.54 11.05 40.49
CA ILE A 4 9.34 9.89 39.61
C ILE A 4 9.40 10.44 38.18
N TRP A 5 10.48 10.13 37.47
CA TRP A 5 10.57 10.37 36.02
C TRP A 5 9.97 9.15 35.31
N LEU A 6 8.70 9.26 34.93
CA LEU A 6 8.02 8.29 34.09
C LEU A 6 8.38 8.59 32.64
N ILE A 7 9.41 7.93 32.11
CA ILE A 7 9.72 7.98 30.68
C ILE A 7 8.75 7.01 29.99
N LEU A 8 7.64 7.56 29.51
CA LEU A 8 6.64 6.85 28.72
C LEU A 8 7.21 6.67 27.30
N LEU A 9 7.95 5.59 27.09
CA LEU A 9 8.37 5.14 25.76
C LEU A 9 7.14 4.57 25.04
N LEU A 10 6.34 5.44 24.41
CA LEU A 10 5.40 5.00 23.37
C LEU A 10 6.23 4.62 22.14
N ALA A 11 6.71 3.38 22.12
CA ALA A 11 7.06 2.72 20.88
C ALA A 11 5.76 2.61 20.07
N ALA A 12 5.57 3.53 19.14
CA ALA A 12 4.59 3.36 18.07
C ALA A 12 5.02 2.12 17.29
N ILE A 13 4.39 1.00 17.56
CA ILE A 13 4.52 -0.25 16.82
C ILE A 13 3.86 0.02 15.46
N ALA A 14 4.59 0.66 14.55
CA ALA A 14 4.25 0.65 13.15
C ALA A 14 4.39 -0.81 12.70
N CYS A 15 3.25 -1.47 12.54
CA CYS A 15 3.20 -2.83 12.04
C CYS A 15 3.55 -2.77 10.54
N THR A 16 4.84 -2.76 10.21
CA THR A 16 5.30 -2.82 8.83
C THR A 16 5.19 -4.26 8.36
N SER A 17 4.21 -4.58 7.52
CA SER A 17 4.20 -5.86 6.81
C SER A 17 5.42 -5.90 5.88
N ASN A 18 6.40 -6.71 6.22
CA ASN A 18 7.52 -7.15 5.36
C ASN A 18 8.36 -6.06 4.67
N GLY A 19 8.34 -4.81 5.15
CA GLY A 19 9.13 -3.72 4.58
C GLY A 19 8.58 -3.16 3.26
N ILE A 20 7.36 -3.53 2.86
CA ILE A 20 6.68 -2.91 1.73
C ILE A 20 5.70 -1.85 2.23
N GLU A 21 5.80 -0.65 1.66
CA GLU A 21 4.86 0.44 1.88
C GLU A 21 4.03 0.69 0.63
N VAL A 22 2.72 0.87 0.81
CA VAL A 22 1.79 1.21 -0.27
C VAL A 22 1.05 2.47 0.09
N LYS A 23 0.97 3.41 -0.85
CA LYS A 23 0.29 4.69 -0.65
C LYS A 23 -0.45 5.13 -1.89
N VAL A 24 -1.73 5.47 -1.72
CA VAL A 24 -2.53 6.17 -2.73
C VAL A 24 -1.98 7.60 -2.85
N GLU A 25 -1.35 7.92 -3.98
CA GLU A 25 -0.73 9.23 -4.21
C GLU A 25 -1.73 10.25 -4.77
N GLU A 26 -2.55 9.81 -5.72
CA GLU A 26 -3.48 10.69 -6.45
C GLU A 26 -4.72 9.90 -6.91
N MET A 27 -5.87 10.56 -6.84
CA MET A 27 -7.10 10.17 -7.54
C MET A 27 -7.56 11.33 -8.42
N LYS A 28 -7.38 11.21 -9.73
CA LYS A 28 -7.70 12.28 -10.70
C LYS A 28 -8.04 11.69 -12.06
N ASN A 29 -8.96 12.33 -12.79
CA ASN A 29 -9.36 11.93 -14.15
C ASN A 29 -9.75 10.44 -14.24
N ASP A 30 -10.53 9.96 -13.27
CA ASP A 30 -10.96 8.55 -13.18
C ASP A 30 -9.79 7.55 -13.13
N LEU A 31 -8.64 7.96 -12.60
CA LEU A 31 -7.49 7.11 -12.35
C LEU A 31 -7.04 7.26 -10.90
N VAL A 32 -6.55 6.16 -10.34
CA VAL A 32 -5.84 6.16 -9.07
C VAL A 32 -4.39 5.73 -9.31
N ARG A 33 -3.46 6.52 -8.78
CA ARG A 33 -2.02 6.21 -8.77
C ARG A 33 -1.65 5.72 -7.38
N ILE A 34 -1.10 4.53 -7.31
CA ILE A 34 -0.69 3.87 -6.07
C ILE A 34 0.82 3.68 -6.14
N SER A 35 1.55 4.34 -5.25
CA SER A 35 2.98 4.09 -5.05
C SER A 35 3.20 2.82 -4.23
N VAL A 36 4.21 2.07 -4.61
CA VAL A 36 4.66 0.86 -3.91
C VAL A 36 6.17 1.00 -3.69
N THR A 37 6.58 1.04 -2.43
CA THR A 37 7.97 1.23 -2.04
C THR A 37 8.46 -0.01 -1.29
N ASN A 38 9.58 -0.56 -1.73
CA ASN A 38 10.25 -1.65 -1.05
C ASN A 38 11.41 -1.10 -0.22
N ASN A 39 11.19 -1.06 1.09
CA ASN A 39 12.21 -0.64 2.07
C ASN A 39 13.05 -1.82 2.57
N SER A 40 12.80 -3.04 2.10
CA SER A 40 13.55 -4.25 2.47
C SER A 40 14.80 -4.46 1.60
N GLU A 41 15.62 -5.44 1.97
CA GLU A 41 16.78 -5.92 1.18
C GLU A 41 16.41 -7.04 0.20
N ILE A 42 15.12 -7.40 0.10
CA ILE A 42 14.64 -8.52 -0.71
C ILE A 42 14.06 -7.99 -2.01
N ASP A 43 14.38 -8.66 -3.11
CA ASP A 43 13.73 -8.42 -4.40
C ASP A 43 12.40 -9.17 -4.50
N TYR A 44 11.38 -8.51 -5.06
CA TYR A 44 10.07 -9.12 -5.30
C TYR A 44 9.81 -9.30 -6.78
N ALA A 45 9.81 -10.56 -7.22
CA ALA A 45 9.54 -10.93 -8.61
C ALA A 45 8.09 -10.62 -9.01
N THR A 46 7.16 -10.90 -8.10
CA THR A 46 5.73 -10.72 -8.29
C THR A 46 5.11 -10.10 -7.06
N MET A 47 4.03 -9.34 -7.20
CA MET A 47 3.22 -8.89 -6.06
C MET A 47 1.74 -8.97 -6.42
N THR A 48 0.92 -9.40 -5.46
CA THR A 48 -0.54 -9.39 -5.63
C THR A 48 -1.18 -8.38 -4.68
N PHE A 49 -1.94 -7.46 -5.26
CA PHE A 49 -2.65 -6.41 -4.54
C PHE A 49 -4.13 -6.74 -4.48
N ILE A 50 -4.75 -6.53 -3.31
CA ILE A 50 -6.19 -6.33 -3.18
C ILE A 50 -6.43 -4.82 -3.15
N ILE A 51 -7.28 -4.34 -4.04
CA ILE A 51 -7.65 -2.93 -4.18
C ILE A 51 -9.14 -2.80 -3.95
N ASP A 52 -9.50 -2.21 -2.81
CA ASP A 52 -10.88 -1.96 -2.42
C ASP A 52 -11.25 -0.52 -2.78
N TYR A 53 -12.26 -0.37 -3.64
CA TYR A 53 -12.81 0.92 -4.04
C TYR A 53 -14.02 1.24 -3.19
N LEU A 54 -13.99 2.37 -2.48
CA LEU A 54 -15.01 2.74 -1.49
C LEU A 54 -15.75 4.01 -1.92
N ASP A 55 -17.06 4.07 -1.63
CA ASP A 55 -17.86 5.28 -1.82
C ASP A 55 -17.65 6.33 -0.70
N LYS A 56 -18.40 7.43 -0.75
CA LYS A 56 -18.35 8.51 0.24
C LYS A 56 -18.65 8.06 1.68
N ASP A 57 -19.45 7.00 1.82
CA ASP A 57 -19.91 6.44 3.09
C ASP A 57 -19.01 5.27 3.53
N LYS A 58 -17.84 5.10 2.87
CA LYS A 58 -16.87 4.01 3.05
C LYS A 58 -17.43 2.62 2.77
N ARG A 59 -18.51 2.52 1.96
CA ARG A 59 -19.05 1.23 1.53
C ARG A 59 -18.26 0.73 0.35
N LEU A 60 -18.03 -0.58 0.32
CA LEU A 60 -17.33 -1.25 -0.77
C LEU A 60 -18.17 -1.20 -2.05
N LEU A 61 -17.59 -0.63 -3.11
CA LEU A 61 -18.15 -0.64 -4.46
C LEU A 61 -17.64 -1.83 -5.26
N LEU A 62 -16.32 -2.10 -5.17
CA LEU A 62 -15.63 -3.18 -5.86
C LEU A 62 -14.35 -3.54 -5.09
N SER A 63 -13.97 -4.81 -5.13
CA SER A 63 -12.67 -5.30 -4.64
C SER A 63 -12.00 -6.08 -5.77
N ASP A 64 -10.86 -5.59 -6.25
CA ASP A 64 -10.08 -6.23 -7.30
C ASP A 64 -8.83 -6.89 -6.72
N THR A 65 -8.53 -8.11 -7.17
CA THR A 65 -7.26 -8.79 -6.86
C THR A 65 -6.39 -8.81 -8.11
N ILE A 66 -5.26 -8.09 -8.09
CA ILE A 66 -4.44 -7.86 -9.28
C ILE A 66 -3.01 -8.36 -9.05
N PRO A 67 -2.58 -9.39 -9.79
CA PRO A 67 -1.19 -9.82 -9.78
C PRO A 67 -0.35 -8.98 -10.74
N TYR A 68 0.77 -8.45 -10.24
CA TYR A 68 1.80 -7.81 -11.03
C TYR A 68 3.05 -8.68 -11.08
N HIS A 69 3.62 -8.77 -12.28
CA HIS A 69 4.91 -9.37 -12.55
C HIS A 69 5.58 -8.55 -13.66
N LYS A 70 6.90 -8.54 -13.67
CA LYS A 70 7.66 -7.99 -14.79
C LYS A 70 8.09 -9.15 -15.68
N GLN A 71 7.89 -9.02 -17.00
CA GLN A 71 8.17 -10.10 -17.94
C GLN A 71 9.67 -10.48 -17.92
N ASP A 72 10.55 -9.48 -17.76
CA ASP A 72 11.98 -9.64 -17.59
C ASP A 72 12.45 -8.96 -16.30
N GLY A 73 12.58 -9.74 -15.22
CA GLY A 73 13.15 -9.32 -13.93
C GLY A 73 12.14 -9.12 -12.81
N ASN A 74 12.56 -8.39 -11.77
CA ASN A 74 11.75 -8.18 -10.58
C ASN A 74 10.71 -7.08 -10.79
N PHE A 75 9.47 -7.31 -10.35
CA PHE A 75 8.45 -6.27 -10.28
C PHE A 75 8.90 -5.12 -9.38
N LEU A 76 9.46 -5.45 -8.21
CA LEU A 76 9.92 -4.46 -7.25
C LEU A 76 11.25 -4.88 -6.62
N PRO A 77 12.38 -4.39 -7.16
CA PRO A 77 13.70 -4.60 -6.56
C PRO A 77 13.80 -4.08 -5.12
N ALA A 78 14.79 -4.60 -4.37
CA ALA A 78 15.18 -4.11 -3.06
C ALA A 78 15.47 -2.60 -3.10
N LYS A 79 15.08 -1.90 -2.03
CA LYS A 79 15.32 -0.44 -1.87
C LYS A 79 14.83 0.44 -3.02
N SER A 80 13.82 -0.01 -3.75
CA SER A 80 13.28 0.70 -4.90
C SER A 80 11.81 1.02 -4.73
N ASN A 81 11.29 1.86 -5.61
CA ASN A 81 9.89 2.17 -5.70
C ASN A 81 9.36 1.97 -7.13
N THR A 82 8.07 1.74 -7.21
CA THR A 82 7.31 1.73 -8.46
C THR A 82 5.93 2.33 -8.22
N PHE A 83 5.12 2.40 -9.26
CA PHE A 83 3.72 2.77 -9.14
C PHE A 83 2.87 1.88 -10.03
N ILE A 84 1.63 1.67 -9.58
CA ILE A 84 0.57 1.07 -10.38
C ILE A 84 -0.55 2.09 -10.58
N VAL A 85 -1.24 1.97 -11.71
CA VAL A 85 -2.36 2.83 -12.07
C VAL A 85 -3.58 1.96 -12.28
N GLN A 86 -4.71 2.36 -11.70
CA GLN A 86 -5.99 1.66 -11.85
C GLN A 86 -7.10 2.64 -12.23
N LYS A 87 -8.12 2.12 -12.92
CA LYS A 87 -9.34 2.85 -13.21
C LYS A 87 -10.42 2.46 -12.19
N PRO A 88 -10.70 3.27 -11.16
CA PRO A 88 -11.77 2.98 -10.23
C PRO A 88 -13.14 2.97 -10.92
N PRO A 89 -14.13 2.23 -10.37
CA PRO A 89 -15.51 2.33 -10.81
C PRO A 89 -16.08 3.73 -10.51
N GLN A 90 -17.14 4.10 -11.22
CA GLN A 90 -17.81 5.38 -10.99
C GLN A 90 -18.33 5.45 -9.55
N GLY A 91 -18.14 6.61 -8.90
CA GLY A 91 -18.61 6.86 -7.54
C GLY A 91 -17.59 6.57 -6.44
N THR A 92 -16.42 6.01 -6.76
CA THR A 92 -15.33 5.86 -5.80
C THR A 92 -14.87 7.20 -5.25
N GLN A 93 -14.73 7.28 -3.92
CA GLN A 93 -14.20 8.43 -3.19
C GLN A 93 -12.89 8.12 -2.48
N SER A 94 -12.63 6.87 -2.16
CA SER A 94 -11.37 6.45 -1.56
C SER A 94 -11.00 5.03 -1.98
N VAL A 95 -9.73 4.71 -1.84
CA VAL A 95 -9.18 3.39 -2.19
C VAL A 95 -8.37 2.88 -1.00
N GLN A 96 -8.54 1.60 -0.67
CA GLN A 96 -7.67 0.89 0.26
C GLN A 96 -6.90 -0.19 -0.51
N VAL A 97 -5.64 -0.37 -0.18
CA VAL A 97 -4.76 -1.31 -0.87
C VAL A 97 -4.06 -2.19 0.14
N ASN A 98 -4.13 -3.49 -0.06
CA ASN A 98 -3.45 -4.50 0.74
C ASN A 98 -2.61 -5.40 -0.16
N ILE A 99 -1.52 -5.94 0.38
CA ILE A 99 -0.70 -6.94 -0.31
C ILE A 99 -0.96 -8.29 0.35
N ILE A 100 -1.29 -9.30 -0.46
CA ILE A 100 -1.60 -10.66 0.03
C ILE A 100 -0.53 -11.70 -0.28
N ASN A 101 0.37 -11.39 -1.22
CA ASN A 101 1.55 -12.19 -1.52
C ASN A 101 2.67 -11.23 -1.95
N PRO A 102 3.43 -10.68 -0.98
CA PRO A 102 4.61 -9.86 -1.26
C PRO A 102 5.74 -10.76 -1.76
#